data_AF-A0A8C6IJ80-F1
#
_entry.id   AF-A0A8C6IJ80-F1
#
_cell.length_a   1.000
_cell.length_b   1.000
_cell.length_c   1.000
_cell.angle_alpha   90.00
_cell.angle_beta   90.00
_cell.angle_gamma   90.00
#
_symmetry.space_group_name_H-M   'P 1'
#
loop_
_entity.id
_entity.type
_entity.pdbx_description
1 polymer ?
#
loop_
_entity_poly.entity_id
_entity_poly.type
_entity_poly.pdbx_seq_one_letter_code
_entity_poly.pdbx_strand_id
1 'polypeptide(L)'
;MLKIPNVKEREKEGKKERKRERKKGGREGRKEGRKEGRKEGRKEGRKEGRERQKEERKRKKGQRLGGPVDLCLASTVFERNSPGDSHCTRFQPPLQVSPVAASGTISSLPSAPRTSLHCLFAVSSYSGSAMTSQIRQNCSTEVEAAVNRLVNLHLRASYTYLSLGFFFDPDDVALEGVGHFFLELAEEKREGAERLLELQNDRGGRALFQDVQKPSQDEWGKTQEAMEAALALEKNLNQALLDLHALGSARADPHLCDFLESHFLDKEVKLIKKMGNHLTNLRRVAGPQPAQTGAPQGCLGEYLSERLTLKHD
;
A
#
# COMPACT_ATOMS: atom_id res chain seq x y z
N MET A 1 -18.08 62.07 61.35
CA MET A 1 -18.96 60.94 61.71
C MET A 1 -19.03 59.96 60.54
N LEU A 2 -18.34 58.82 60.64
CA LEU A 2 -18.46 57.73 59.67
C LEU A 2 -19.70 56.92 60.02
N LYS A 3 -20.73 56.93 59.15
CA LYS A 3 -21.92 56.08 59.30
C LYS A 3 -21.50 54.63 59.04
N ILE A 4 -21.42 53.84 60.12
CA ILE A 4 -21.23 52.39 60.01
C ILE A 4 -22.54 51.80 59.45
N PRO A 5 -22.52 51.18 58.25
CA PRO A 5 -23.74 50.65 57.66
C PRO A 5 -24.29 49.51 58.52
N ASN A 6 -25.61 49.56 58.74
CA ASN A 6 -26.35 48.66 59.61
C ASN A 6 -26.23 47.22 59.10
N VAL A 7 -26.17 46.23 59.99
CA VAL A 7 -25.99 44.79 59.66
C VAL A 7 -27.00 44.33 58.60
N LYS A 8 -28.25 44.84 58.65
CA LYS A 8 -29.30 44.54 57.67
C LYS A 8 -29.01 45.08 56.26
N GLU A 9 -28.24 46.16 56.12
CA GLU A 9 -27.84 46.69 54.82
C GLU A 9 -26.72 45.85 54.20
N ARG A 10 -25.75 45.41 55.01
CA ARG A 10 -24.68 44.51 54.56
C ARG A 10 -25.22 43.17 54.05
N GLU A 11 -26.22 42.60 54.73
CA GLU A 11 -26.87 41.37 54.25
C GLU A 11 -27.65 41.57 52.95
N LYS A 12 -28.32 42.72 52.78
CA LYS A 12 -29.02 43.07 51.54
C LYS A 12 -28.05 43.26 50.38
N GLU A 13 -26.90 43.89 50.61
CA GLU A 13 -25.84 44.02 49.62
C GLU A 13 -25.24 42.67 49.24
N GLY A 14 -24.93 41.81 50.22
CA GLY A 14 -24.41 40.46 49.96
C GLY A 14 -25.38 39.58 49.17
N LYS A 15 -26.70 39.67 49.43
CA LYS A 15 -27.71 38.97 48.62
C LYS A 15 -27.80 39.53 47.20
N LYS A 16 -27.65 40.85 47.02
CA LYS A 16 -27.67 41.53 45.71
C LYS A 16 -26.44 41.17 44.88
N GLU A 17 -25.27 41.06 45.51
CA GLU A 17 -24.01 40.66 44.90
C GLU A 17 -24.04 39.21 44.43
N ARG A 18 -24.45 38.26 45.30
CA ARG A 18 -24.62 36.84 44.92
C ARG A 18 -25.59 36.65 43.73
N LYS A 19 -26.64 37.47 43.65
CA LYS A 19 -27.59 37.44 42.52
C LYS A 19 -26.98 38.00 41.23
N ARG A 20 -26.05 38.96 41.33
CA ARG A 20 -25.29 39.50 40.18
C ARG A 20 -24.27 38.49 39.67
N GLU A 21 -23.54 37.83 40.57
CA GLU A 21 -22.56 36.80 40.21
C GLU A 21 -23.22 35.60 39.53
N ARG A 22 -24.33 35.09 40.08
CA ARG A 22 -25.11 34.01 39.44
C ARG A 22 -25.60 34.38 38.04
N LYS A 23 -26.07 35.63 37.85
CA LYS A 23 -26.48 36.12 36.52
C LYS A 23 -25.29 36.28 35.57
N LYS A 24 -24.11 36.67 36.06
CA LYS A 24 -22.88 36.81 35.26
C LYS A 24 -22.38 35.43 34.83
N GLY A 25 -22.20 34.50 35.77
CA GLY A 25 -21.80 33.12 35.49
C GLY A 25 -22.74 32.39 34.54
N GLY A 26 -24.06 32.56 34.69
CA GLY A 26 -25.04 31.98 33.76
C GLY A 26 -24.99 32.57 32.34
N ARG A 27 -24.68 33.86 32.19
CA ARG A 27 -24.49 34.50 30.87
C ARG A 27 -23.17 34.09 30.21
N GLU A 28 -22.13 33.90 31.01
CA GLU A 28 -20.80 33.50 30.55
C GLU A 28 -20.79 32.04 30.10
N GLY A 29 -21.32 31.12 30.92
CA GLY A 29 -21.49 29.71 30.55
C GLY A 29 -22.38 29.52 29.31
N ARG A 30 -23.45 30.32 29.15
CA ARG A 30 -24.31 30.27 27.95
C ARG A 30 -23.59 30.77 26.68
N LYS A 31 -22.67 31.73 26.80
CA LYS A 31 -21.85 32.20 25.66
C LYS A 31 -20.76 31.21 25.30
N GLU A 32 -20.16 30.58 26.30
CA GLU A 32 -19.11 29.58 26.13
C GLU A 32 -19.65 28.30 25.49
N GLY A 33 -20.74 27.73 26.04
CA GLY A 33 -21.41 26.57 25.44
C GLY A 33 -21.89 26.81 24.01
N ARG A 34 -22.33 28.03 23.67
CA ARG A 34 -22.70 28.39 22.28
C ARG A 34 -21.49 28.47 21.35
N LYS A 35 -20.33 28.92 21.83
CA LYS A 35 -19.09 28.96 21.04
C LYS A 35 -18.50 27.57 20.85
N GLU A 36 -18.56 26.74 21.88
CA GLU A 36 -18.07 25.37 21.87
C GLU A 36 -18.92 24.50 20.94
N GLY A 37 -20.25 24.50 21.11
CA GLY A 37 -21.15 23.76 20.21
C GLY A 37 -21.05 24.21 18.74
N ARG A 38 -20.75 25.49 18.47
CA ARG A 38 -20.51 25.97 17.09
C ARG A 38 -19.17 25.48 16.53
N LYS A 39 -18.13 25.36 17.35
CA LYS A 39 -16.83 24.82 16.93
C LYS A 39 -16.90 23.31 16.71
N GLU A 40 -17.61 22.61 17.59
CA GLU A 40 -17.83 21.16 17.52
C GLU A 40 -18.66 20.81 16.29
N GLY A 41 -19.81 21.44 16.09
CA GLY A 41 -20.64 21.21 14.89
C GLY A 41 -19.93 21.56 13.57
N ARG A 42 -19.00 22.53 13.58
CA ARG A 42 -18.18 22.83 12.39
C ARG A 42 -17.11 21.76 12.12
N LYS A 43 -16.52 21.16 13.16
CA LYS A 43 -15.56 20.06 13.03
C LYS A 43 -16.26 18.78 12.57
N GLU A 44 -17.40 18.48 13.17
CA GLU A 44 -18.24 17.33 12.84
C GLU A 44 -18.76 17.42 11.40
N GLY A 45 -19.34 18.56 11.01
CA GLY A 45 -19.78 18.77 9.62
C GLY A 45 -18.65 18.69 8.58
N ARG A 46 -17.41 19.07 8.94
CA ARG A 46 -16.24 18.90 8.05
C ARG A 46 -15.82 17.43 7.95
N LYS A 47 -15.94 16.66 9.02
CA LYS A 47 -15.67 15.21 9.03
C LYS A 47 -16.70 14.47 8.20
N GLU A 48 -17.99 14.72 8.43
CA GLU A 48 -19.08 14.14 7.63
C GLU A 48 -18.97 14.51 6.15
N GLY A 49 -18.66 15.77 5.83
CA GLY A 49 -18.48 16.20 4.45
C GLY A 49 -17.33 15.44 3.74
N ARG A 50 -16.24 15.15 4.45
CA ARG A 50 -15.11 14.38 3.92
C ARG A 50 -15.47 12.91 3.72
N GLU A 51 -16.25 12.31 4.62
CA GLU A 51 -16.75 10.94 4.47
C GLU A 51 -17.72 10.81 3.30
N ARG A 52 -18.69 11.73 3.17
CA ARG A 52 -19.62 11.75 2.03
C ARG A 52 -18.90 11.87 0.69
N GLN A 53 -17.86 12.70 0.61
CA GLN A 53 -17.04 12.79 -0.61
C GLN A 53 -16.23 11.51 -0.88
N LYS A 54 -15.73 10.83 0.16
CA LYS A 54 -15.03 9.54 0.02
C LYS A 54 -15.99 8.47 -0.50
N GLU A 55 -17.22 8.43 0.00
CA GLU A 55 -18.26 7.48 -0.42
C GLU A 55 -18.74 7.77 -1.85
N GLU A 56 -18.94 9.03 -2.23
CA GLU A 56 -19.32 9.41 -3.59
C GLU A 56 -18.21 9.07 -4.61
N ARG A 57 -16.93 9.25 -4.24
CA ARG A 57 -15.79 8.82 -5.06
C ARG A 57 -15.75 7.30 -5.22
N LYS A 58 -16.01 6.54 -4.16
CA LYS A 58 -16.13 5.07 -4.23
C LYS A 58 -17.26 4.64 -5.16
N ARG A 59 -18.44 5.26 -5.07
CA ARG A 59 -19.59 5.00 -5.96
C ARG A 59 -19.27 5.30 -7.43
N LYS A 60 -18.64 6.44 -7.72
CA LYS A 60 -18.24 6.80 -9.10
C LYS A 60 -17.16 5.86 -9.66
N LYS A 61 -16.27 5.32 -8.81
CA LYS A 61 -15.26 4.34 -9.19
C LYS A 61 -15.89 2.96 -9.45
N GLY A 62 -16.88 2.56 -8.66
CA GLY A 62 -17.66 1.33 -8.85
C GLY A 62 -18.52 1.36 -10.13
N GLN A 63 -19.15 2.50 -10.44
CA GLN A 63 -19.93 2.64 -11.69
C GLN A 63 -19.07 2.66 -12.96
N ARG A 64 -17.77 3.00 -12.87
CA ARG A 64 -16.83 2.87 -13.99
C ARG A 64 -16.40 1.42 -14.26
N LEU A 65 -16.63 0.51 -13.33
CA LEU A 65 -16.24 -0.91 -13.42
C LEU A 65 -17.44 -1.87 -13.48
N GLY A 66 -18.67 -1.34 -13.58
CA GLY A 66 -19.90 -2.13 -13.60
C GLY A 66 -20.89 -1.65 -14.65
N GLY A 67 -20.60 -1.92 -15.92
CA GLY A 67 -21.59 -2.08 -16.99
C GLY A 67 -21.84 -3.58 -17.23
N PRO A 68 -23.00 -3.99 -17.78
CA PRO A 68 -23.41 -5.39 -17.85
C PRO A 68 -22.37 -6.22 -18.60
N VAL A 69 -21.94 -7.31 -17.96
CA VAL A 69 -21.20 -8.40 -18.59
C VAL A 69 -22.10 -9.06 -19.62
N ASP A 70 -22.00 -8.61 -20.88
CA ASP A 70 -22.46 -9.38 -22.02
C ASP A 70 -21.36 -10.37 -22.42
N LEU A 71 -21.64 -11.63 -22.10
CA LEU A 71 -21.02 -12.82 -22.69
C LEU A 71 -21.26 -12.81 -24.20
N CYS A 72 -20.43 -12.13 -24.99
CA CYS A 72 -20.30 -12.41 -26.41
C CYS A 72 -19.03 -11.78 -27.01
N LEU A 73 -18.50 -12.45 -28.05
CA LEU A 73 -17.33 -12.09 -28.85
C LEU A 73 -15.98 -12.68 -28.39
N ALA A 74 -15.98 -14.01 -28.20
CA ALA A 74 -15.03 -14.78 -29.00
C ALA A 74 -15.53 -14.74 -30.47
N SER A 75 -14.62 -14.52 -31.42
CA SER A 75 -14.81 -14.42 -32.88
C SER A 75 -14.85 -12.99 -33.42
N THR A 76 -13.73 -12.57 -34.02
CA THR A 76 -13.63 -11.97 -35.38
C THR A 76 -12.30 -11.20 -35.57
N VAL A 77 -11.16 -11.90 -35.54
CA VAL A 77 -9.98 -11.48 -36.34
C VAL A 77 -9.19 -12.73 -36.76
N PHE A 78 -9.76 -13.57 -37.62
CA PHE A 78 -8.96 -14.37 -38.55
C PHE A 78 -9.85 -14.95 -39.65
N GLU A 79 -10.05 -14.20 -40.73
CA GLU A 79 -10.48 -14.79 -42.00
C GLU A 79 -10.08 -13.90 -43.19
N ARG A 80 -8.98 -14.28 -43.84
CA ARG A 80 -8.74 -14.12 -45.29
C ARG A 80 -7.49 -14.91 -45.68
N ASN A 81 -7.66 -16.22 -45.86
CA ASN A 81 -7.26 -16.95 -47.07
C ASN A 81 -7.53 -18.46 -46.87
N SER A 82 -8.51 -18.98 -47.59
CA SER A 82 -8.77 -20.41 -47.84
C SER A 82 -7.79 -20.94 -48.91
N PRO A 83 -7.87 -22.22 -49.34
CA PRO A 83 -7.87 -23.49 -48.60
C PRO A 83 -6.83 -24.49 -49.18
N GLY A 84 -6.62 -25.65 -48.53
CA GLY A 84 -5.88 -26.76 -49.14
C GLY A 84 -5.55 -27.93 -48.22
N ASP A 85 -6.52 -28.83 -48.06
CA ASP A 85 -6.39 -30.29 -47.96
C ASP A 85 -5.41 -30.98 -46.98
N SER A 86 -6.06 -31.82 -46.14
CA SER A 86 -5.78 -33.26 -46.00
C SER A 86 -4.71 -33.76 -45.02
N HIS A 87 -5.27 -34.39 -43.98
CA HIS A 87 -4.91 -35.67 -43.38
C HIS A 87 -3.73 -35.79 -42.39
N CYS A 88 -4.10 -36.42 -41.28
CA CYS A 88 -3.35 -36.91 -40.14
C CYS A 88 -2.24 -37.90 -40.53
N THR A 89 -1.05 -37.82 -39.91
CA THR A 89 -0.39 -38.98 -39.28
C THR A 89 0.83 -38.60 -38.42
N ARG A 90 0.93 -39.37 -37.34
CA ARG A 90 1.99 -39.55 -36.34
C ARG A 90 3.29 -40.10 -36.97
N PHE A 91 4.46 -39.56 -36.63
CA PHE A 91 5.66 -40.27 -36.11
C PHE A 91 6.93 -39.39 -36.18
N GLN A 92 7.86 -39.68 -35.26
CA GLN A 92 9.12 -39.00 -34.94
C GLN A 92 10.29 -39.45 -35.88
N PRO A 93 11.57 -39.01 -35.68
CA PRO A 93 12.59 -38.62 -36.70
C PRO A 93 13.45 -39.86 -37.16
N PRO A 94 14.70 -39.83 -37.73
CA PRO A 94 15.77 -38.79 -37.77
C PRO A 94 16.75 -38.80 -38.98
N LEU A 95 17.85 -38.04 -38.82
CA LEU A 95 19.23 -38.21 -39.35
C LEU A 95 19.71 -37.47 -40.62
N GLN A 96 20.71 -36.62 -40.36
CA GLN A 96 22.03 -36.47 -41.00
C GLN A 96 22.19 -36.77 -42.50
N VAL A 97 22.76 -35.80 -43.24
CA VAL A 97 24.12 -35.89 -43.82
C VAL A 97 24.59 -34.52 -44.36
N SER A 98 25.80 -34.09 -43.99
CA SER A 98 26.76 -33.33 -44.84
C SER A 98 27.55 -34.37 -45.67
N PRO A 99 28.48 -34.09 -46.64
CA PRO A 99 29.42 -32.95 -46.67
C PRO A 99 29.95 -32.51 -48.08
N VAL A 100 31.02 -31.69 -48.05
CA VAL A 100 32.11 -31.49 -49.07
C VAL A 100 31.76 -30.58 -50.27
N ALA A 101 32.20 -29.32 -50.33
CA ALA A 101 33.54 -28.76 -50.60
C ALA A 101 34.02 -28.91 -52.07
N ALA A 102 34.29 -27.79 -52.73
CA ALA A 102 35.41 -27.63 -53.67
C ALA A 102 35.62 -26.15 -54.06
N SER A 103 36.90 -25.79 -54.09
CA SER A 103 37.51 -24.48 -54.34
C SER A 103 37.34 -23.94 -55.76
N GLY A 104 37.61 -22.64 -55.91
CA GLY A 104 37.89 -22.03 -57.21
C GLY A 104 38.18 -20.53 -57.15
N THR A 105 39.39 -20.16 -56.73
CA THR A 105 40.00 -18.84 -56.96
C THR A 105 40.36 -18.63 -58.44
N ILE A 106 40.27 -17.38 -58.95
CA ILE A 106 41.39 -16.55 -59.45
C ILE A 106 40.88 -15.17 -59.94
N SER A 107 41.45 -14.13 -59.34
CA SER A 107 41.94 -12.84 -59.88
C SER A 107 41.24 -12.12 -61.04
N SER A 108 40.86 -10.86 -60.82
CA SER A 108 41.51 -9.70 -61.47
C SER A 108 40.94 -8.36 -60.99
N LEU A 109 41.86 -7.46 -60.62
CA LEU A 109 41.66 -6.00 -60.48
C LEU A 109 41.87 -5.33 -61.86
N PRO A 110 41.38 -4.10 -62.14
CA PRO A 110 42.06 -2.91 -61.60
C PRO A 110 41.22 -1.62 -61.40
N SER A 111 41.89 -0.64 -60.78
CA SER A 111 41.80 0.83 -61.02
C SER A 111 40.79 1.67 -60.21
N ALA A 112 41.34 2.43 -59.24
CA ALA A 112 40.73 3.64 -58.65
C ALA A 112 40.91 4.87 -59.59
N PRO A 113 40.24 6.02 -59.36
CA PRO A 113 40.79 6.99 -58.39
C PRO A 113 39.77 7.82 -57.56
N ARG A 114 40.15 8.04 -56.29
CA ARG A 114 40.15 9.27 -55.45
C ARG A 114 38.96 10.25 -55.42
N THR A 115 38.83 10.80 -54.19
CA THR A 115 38.14 12.03 -53.72
C THR A 115 36.77 11.75 -53.09
N SER A 116 36.34 12.29 -51.94
CA SER A 116 36.95 13.18 -50.95
C SER A 116 36.03 13.18 -49.70
N LEU A 117 36.64 13.29 -48.52
CA LEU A 117 36.11 13.83 -47.26
C LEU A 117 35.00 13.08 -46.51
N HIS A 118 35.47 12.27 -45.55
CA HIS A 118 34.95 12.12 -44.18
C HIS A 118 33.66 12.90 -43.83
N CYS A 119 32.53 12.20 -43.85
CA CYS A 119 31.42 12.51 -42.96
C CYS A 119 31.83 12.13 -41.54
N LEU A 120 32.47 13.05 -40.83
CA LEU A 120 32.52 13.04 -39.38
C LEU A 120 31.08 13.12 -38.87
N PHE A 121 30.47 11.97 -38.58
CA PHE A 121 29.35 11.92 -37.66
C PHE A 121 29.88 12.34 -36.29
N ALA A 122 29.88 13.65 -36.05
CA ALA A 122 29.95 14.19 -34.71
C ALA A 122 28.70 13.69 -33.99
N VAL A 123 28.84 12.56 -33.29
CA VAL A 123 27.93 12.19 -32.20
C VAL A 123 28.10 13.29 -31.17
N SER A 124 27.32 14.35 -31.32
CA SER A 124 27.16 15.37 -30.31
C SER A 124 26.63 14.63 -29.10
N SER A 125 27.55 14.30 -28.18
CA SER A 125 27.21 13.77 -26.88
C SER A 125 26.46 14.88 -26.18
N TYR A 126 25.13 14.91 -26.36
CA TYR A 126 24.24 15.53 -25.41
C TYR A 126 24.47 14.77 -24.12
N SER A 127 25.45 15.24 -23.35
CA SER A 127 25.43 15.16 -21.91
C SER A 127 24.18 15.94 -21.49
N GLY A 128 23.04 15.27 -21.61
CA GLY A 128 21.79 15.72 -21.04
C GLY A 128 22.05 15.85 -19.56
N SER A 129 22.41 17.05 -19.12
CA SER A 129 22.26 17.44 -17.72
C SER A 129 20.81 17.12 -17.41
N ALA A 130 20.59 16.04 -16.66
CA ALA A 130 19.27 15.73 -16.14
C ALA A 130 18.87 16.97 -15.34
N MET A 131 18.02 17.80 -15.94
CA MET A 131 17.54 19.04 -15.34
C MET A 131 16.91 18.65 -14.01
N THR A 132 17.60 18.96 -12.91
CA THR A 132 17.12 18.67 -11.57
C THR A 132 15.78 19.38 -11.41
N SER A 133 14.79 18.69 -10.83
CA SER A 133 13.47 19.26 -10.64
C SER A 133 13.54 20.63 -9.96
N GLN A 134 12.77 21.61 -10.43
CA GLN A 134 12.78 22.98 -9.92
C GLN A 134 12.46 23.08 -8.42
N ILE A 135 11.74 22.10 -7.88
CA ILE A 135 11.33 22.04 -6.47
C ILE A 135 12.26 21.19 -5.60
N ARG A 136 13.31 20.57 -6.18
CA ARG A 136 14.17 19.63 -5.46
C ARG A 136 15.08 20.39 -4.50
N GLN A 137 14.92 20.13 -3.21
CA GLN A 137 15.77 20.68 -2.15
C GLN A 137 16.05 19.59 -1.11
N ASN A 138 17.34 19.42 -0.76
CA ASN A 138 17.81 18.47 0.25
C ASN A 138 17.32 17.00 0.05
N CYS A 139 17.06 16.60 -1.18
CA CYS A 139 16.63 15.24 -1.53
C CYS A 139 17.76 14.53 -2.26
N SER A 140 18.48 13.65 -1.57
CA SER A 140 19.59 12.90 -2.16
C SER A 140 19.08 11.85 -3.16
N THR A 141 19.89 11.53 -4.18
CA THR A 141 19.54 10.49 -5.17
C THR A 141 19.46 9.10 -4.54
N GLU A 142 20.22 8.85 -3.48
CA GLU A 142 20.17 7.60 -2.71
C GLU A 142 18.84 7.45 -1.95
N VAL A 143 18.38 8.53 -1.30
CA VAL A 143 17.07 8.56 -0.64
C VAL A 143 15.96 8.36 -1.68
N GLU A 144 16.02 9.05 -2.81
CA GLU A 144 15.07 8.91 -3.90
C GLU A 144 14.98 7.45 -4.39
N ALA A 145 16.13 6.80 -4.60
CA ALA A 145 16.19 5.40 -5.00
C ALA A 145 15.67 4.46 -3.90
N ALA A 146 15.95 4.76 -2.63
CA ALA A 146 15.47 3.97 -1.49
C ALA A 146 13.95 4.07 -1.32
N VAL A 147 13.36 5.26 -1.50
CA VAL A 147 11.91 5.46 -1.55
C VAL A 147 11.28 4.63 -2.67
N ASN A 148 11.87 4.65 -3.88
CA ASN A 148 11.37 3.82 -5.00
C ASN A 148 11.40 2.31 -4.68
N ARG A 149 12.45 1.81 -4.02
CA ARG A 149 12.52 0.41 -3.56
C ARG A 149 11.44 0.12 -2.52
N LEU A 150 11.23 1.03 -1.57
CA LEU A 150 10.23 0.86 -0.52
C LEU A 150 8.80 0.88 -1.10
N VAL A 151 8.52 1.72 -2.11
CA VAL A 151 7.24 1.71 -2.85
C VAL A 151 6.99 0.33 -3.44
N ASN A 152 7.96 -0.26 -4.15
CA ASN A 152 7.80 -1.60 -4.72
C ASN A 152 7.59 -2.66 -3.63
N LEU A 153 8.27 -2.54 -2.48
CA LEU A 153 8.08 -3.45 -1.35
C LEU A 153 6.66 -3.36 -0.77
N HIS A 154 6.08 -2.16 -0.62
CA HIS A 154 4.68 -1.98 -0.21
C HIS A 154 3.69 -2.55 -1.23
N LEU A 155 3.95 -2.39 -2.53
CA LEU A 155 3.11 -2.97 -3.58
C LEU A 155 3.17 -4.51 -3.56
N ARG A 156 4.35 -5.09 -3.35
CA ARG A 156 4.53 -6.54 -3.19
C ARG A 156 3.82 -7.06 -1.93
N ALA A 157 3.89 -6.32 -0.83
CA ALA A 157 3.17 -6.68 0.40
C ALA A 157 1.66 -6.62 0.19
N SER A 158 1.15 -5.57 -0.47
CA SER A 158 -0.25 -5.48 -0.87
C SER A 158 -0.70 -6.67 -1.71
N TYR A 159 0.10 -7.09 -2.70
CA TYR A 159 -0.22 -8.25 -3.52
C TYR A 159 -0.20 -9.57 -2.73
N THR A 160 0.73 -9.70 -1.79
CA THR A 160 0.80 -10.86 -0.89
C THR A 160 -0.45 -10.95 -0.01
N TYR A 161 -0.89 -9.83 0.56
CA TYR A 161 -2.11 -9.78 1.35
C TYR A 161 -3.38 -10.01 0.54
N LEU A 162 -3.39 -9.59 -0.73
CA LEU A 162 -4.48 -9.91 -1.65
C LEU A 162 -4.59 -11.42 -1.85
N SER A 163 -3.46 -12.10 -2.07
CA SER A 163 -3.42 -13.56 -2.20
C SER A 163 -3.87 -14.27 -0.92
N LEU A 164 -3.42 -13.81 0.25
CA LEU A 164 -3.88 -14.31 1.54
C LEU A 164 -5.38 -14.13 1.73
N GLY A 165 -5.90 -12.93 1.44
CA GLY A 165 -7.32 -12.61 1.59
C GLY A 165 -8.22 -13.54 0.77
N PHE A 166 -7.88 -13.75 -0.50
CA PHE A 166 -8.61 -14.65 -1.40
C PHE A 166 -8.31 -16.14 -1.19
N PHE A 167 -7.33 -16.51 -0.38
CA PHE A 167 -7.09 -17.89 -0.01
C PHE A 167 -8.04 -18.37 1.12
N PHE A 168 -8.50 -17.46 1.99
CA PHE A 168 -9.39 -17.80 3.10
C PHE A 168 -10.90 -17.69 2.77
N ASP A 169 -11.24 -17.11 1.62
CA ASP A 169 -12.61 -16.92 1.11
C ASP A 169 -13.27 -18.18 0.49
N PRO A 170 -12.55 -19.08 -0.22
CA PRO A 170 -13.12 -20.27 -0.85
C PRO A 170 -13.88 -21.20 0.11
N ASP A 171 -14.80 -22.00 -0.42
CA ASP A 171 -15.73 -22.83 0.36
C ASP A 171 -15.05 -23.98 1.13
N ASP A 172 -13.87 -24.40 0.70
CA ASP A 172 -13.06 -25.43 1.36
C ASP A 172 -12.24 -24.90 2.56
N VAL A 173 -12.08 -23.58 2.68
CA VAL A 173 -11.43 -22.91 3.83
C VAL A 173 -12.46 -22.16 4.69
N ALA A 174 -13.28 -21.31 4.07
CA ALA A 174 -14.42 -20.60 4.66
C ALA A 174 -14.13 -19.81 5.96
N LEU A 175 -13.00 -19.09 6.01
CA LEU A 175 -12.59 -18.22 7.12
C LEU A 175 -12.66 -16.74 6.70
N GLU A 176 -13.87 -16.26 6.44
CA GLU A 176 -14.16 -14.92 5.89
C GLU A 176 -13.51 -13.76 6.66
N GLY A 177 -13.43 -13.83 7.99
CA GLY A 177 -12.86 -12.80 8.87
C GLY A 177 -11.34 -12.73 8.77
N VAL A 178 -10.65 -13.88 8.70
CA VAL A 178 -9.23 -13.96 8.35
C VAL A 178 -9.01 -13.38 6.95
N GLY A 179 -9.85 -13.76 5.99
CA GLY A 179 -9.80 -13.23 4.62
C GLY A 179 -9.96 -11.71 4.59
N HIS A 180 -11.00 -11.20 5.24
CA HIS A 180 -11.28 -9.77 5.37
C HIS A 180 -10.13 -9.00 6.01
N PHE A 181 -9.59 -9.50 7.12
CA PHE A 181 -8.44 -8.92 7.81
C PHE A 181 -7.24 -8.74 6.85
N PHE A 182 -6.91 -9.77 6.06
CA PHE A 182 -5.83 -9.66 5.07
C PHE A 182 -6.18 -8.72 3.91
N LEU A 183 -7.43 -8.67 3.45
CA LEU A 183 -7.84 -7.71 2.42
C LEU A 183 -7.72 -6.26 2.90
N GLU A 184 -8.03 -5.97 4.17
CA GLU A 184 -7.79 -4.65 4.76
C GLU A 184 -6.31 -4.30 4.79
N LEU A 185 -5.44 -5.25 5.17
CA LEU A 185 -4.00 -5.05 5.11
C LEU A 185 -3.50 -4.82 3.68
N ALA A 186 -4.08 -5.50 2.69
CA ALA A 186 -3.74 -5.27 1.28
C ALA A 186 -4.01 -3.83 0.87
N GLU A 187 -5.15 -3.28 1.30
CA GLU A 187 -5.53 -1.88 1.08
C GLU A 187 -4.59 -0.92 1.84
N GLU A 188 -4.30 -1.17 3.12
CA GLU A 188 -3.40 -0.34 3.92
C GLU A 188 -1.99 -0.26 3.31
N LYS A 189 -1.45 -1.39 2.83
CA LYS A 189 -0.13 -1.41 2.17
C LYS A 189 -0.16 -0.66 0.84
N ARG A 190 -1.25 -0.75 0.08
CA ARG A 190 -1.44 0.05 -1.15
C ARG A 190 -1.48 1.54 -0.84
N GLU A 191 -2.23 1.96 0.16
CA GLU A 191 -2.23 3.36 0.61
C GLU A 191 -0.85 3.82 1.10
N GLY A 192 -0.06 2.91 1.71
CA GLY A 192 1.34 3.15 2.06
C GLY A 192 2.21 3.48 0.85
N ALA A 193 2.10 2.68 -0.23
CA ALA A 193 2.80 2.94 -1.49
C ALA A 193 2.38 4.28 -2.12
N GLU A 194 1.09 4.59 -2.13
CA GLU A 194 0.56 5.86 -2.64
C GLU A 194 1.13 7.06 -1.86
N ARG A 195 1.17 6.99 -0.52
CA ARG A 195 1.77 8.05 0.32
C ARG A 195 3.25 8.28 0.03
N LEU A 196 4.02 7.21 -0.21
CA LEU A 196 5.44 7.32 -0.57
C LEU A 196 5.64 7.94 -1.96
N LEU A 197 4.75 7.64 -2.92
CA LEU A 197 4.77 8.25 -4.24
C LEU A 197 4.42 9.75 -4.19
N GLU A 198 3.45 10.14 -3.36
CA GLU A 198 3.13 11.54 -3.09
C GLU A 198 4.34 12.27 -2.52
N LEU A 199 4.99 11.71 -1.48
CA LEU A 199 6.24 12.25 -0.92
C LEU A 199 7.31 12.44 -2.01
N GLN A 200 7.51 11.43 -2.87
CA GLN A 200 8.51 11.49 -3.93
C GLN A 200 8.27 12.66 -4.88
N ASN A 201 7.01 12.88 -5.26
CA ASN A 201 6.61 13.97 -6.14
C ASN A 201 6.76 15.34 -5.46
N ASP A 202 6.33 15.47 -4.21
CA ASP A 202 6.43 16.71 -3.43
C ASP A 202 7.87 17.19 -3.26
N ARG A 203 8.82 16.24 -3.21
CA ARG A 203 10.25 16.51 -3.06
C ARG A 203 11.00 16.64 -4.38
N GLY A 204 10.28 16.61 -5.51
CA GLY A 204 10.86 16.72 -6.84
C GLY A 204 11.66 15.51 -7.29
N GLY A 205 11.49 14.35 -6.63
CA GLY A 205 12.03 13.07 -7.07
C GLY A 205 11.28 12.53 -8.30
N ARG A 206 11.68 11.34 -8.74
CA ARG A 206 11.04 10.60 -9.83
C ARG A 206 10.66 9.21 -9.35
N ALA A 207 9.39 8.87 -9.52
CA ALA A 207 8.90 7.52 -9.31
C ALA A 207 9.42 6.61 -10.43
N LEU A 208 10.14 5.56 -10.06
CA LEU A 208 10.59 4.53 -10.99
C LEU A 208 9.93 3.20 -10.59
N PHE A 209 8.90 2.82 -11.35
CA PHE A 209 8.19 1.57 -11.12
C PHE A 209 9.01 0.38 -11.61
N GLN A 210 8.93 -0.70 -10.85
CA GLN A 210 9.54 -2.00 -11.16
C GLN A 210 8.45 -3.06 -11.10
N ASP A 211 8.74 -4.23 -11.65
CA ASP A 211 7.84 -5.37 -11.62
C ASP A 211 7.48 -5.73 -10.17
N VAL A 212 6.19 -5.94 -9.92
CA VAL A 212 5.71 -6.43 -8.63
C VAL A 212 5.76 -7.95 -8.69
N GLN A 213 6.72 -8.53 -7.98
CA GLN A 213 6.91 -9.97 -7.94
C GLN A 213 5.69 -10.66 -7.31
N LYS A 214 5.31 -11.81 -7.88
CA LYS A 214 4.25 -12.64 -7.29
C LYS A 214 4.63 -13.11 -5.88
N PRO A 215 3.66 -13.41 -5.01
CA PRO A 215 3.92 -14.03 -3.71
C PRO A 215 4.74 -15.32 -3.87
N SER A 216 5.47 -15.69 -2.82
CA SER A 216 6.34 -16.88 -2.86
C SER A 216 5.58 -18.20 -2.96
N GLN A 217 4.31 -18.20 -2.56
CA GLN A 217 3.44 -19.37 -2.53
C GLN A 217 2.01 -18.95 -2.86
N ASP A 218 1.27 -19.85 -3.50
CA ASP A 218 -0.13 -19.66 -3.86
C ASP A 218 -1.06 -20.24 -2.77
N GLU A 219 -0.60 -21.26 -2.04
CA GLU A 219 -1.27 -21.86 -0.88
C GLU A 219 -0.65 -21.35 0.42
N TRP A 220 -1.49 -20.97 1.39
CA TRP A 220 -1.04 -20.38 2.67
C TRP A 220 -1.22 -21.29 3.88
N GLY A 221 -1.75 -22.50 3.66
CA GLY A 221 -1.91 -23.50 4.70
C GLY A 221 -2.91 -23.08 5.77
N LYS A 222 -2.54 -23.28 7.04
CA LYS A 222 -3.39 -22.96 8.19
C LYS A 222 -3.34 -21.48 8.53
N THR A 223 -4.33 -21.01 9.32
CA THR A 223 -4.39 -19.61 9.77
C THR A 223 -3.12 -19.21 10.52
N GLN A 224 -2.56 -20.14 11.31
CA GLN A 224 -1.30 -19.90 12.02
C GLN A 224 -0.13 -19.66 11.07
N GLU A 225 0.03 -20.48 10.02
CA GLU A 225 1.13 -20.36 9.05
C GLU A 225 1.03 -19.06 8.25
N ALA A 226 -0.17 -18.74 7.79
CA ALA A 226 -0.49 -17.46 7.14
C ALA A 226 -0.13 -16.25 8.03
N MET A 227 -0.51 -16.28 9.30
CA MET A 227 -0.23 -15.21 10.25
C MET A 227 1.27 -15.12 10.61
N GLU A 228 2.00 -16.23 10.61
CA GLU A 228 3.47 -16.24 10.79
C GLU A 228 4.18 -15.62 9.58
N ALA A 229 3.75 -15.96 8.37
CA ALA A 229 4.26 -15.37 7.13
C ALA A 229 3.98 -13.86 7.07
N ALA A 230 2.76 -13.45 7.43
CA ALA A 230 2.37 -12.05 7.51
C ALA A 230 3.21 -11.27 8.53
N LEU A 231 3.42 -11.82 9.74
CA LEU A 231 4.28 -11.19 10.74
C LEU A 231 5.73 -11.05 10.26
N ALA A 232 6.26 -12.04 9.52
CA ALA A 232 7.60 -11.95 8.95
C ALA A 232 7.68 -10.85 7.87
N LEU A 233 6.65 -10.73 7.03
CA LEU A 233 6.53 -9.66 6.02
C LEU A 233 6.49 -8.28 6.68
N GLU A 234 5.73 -8.09 7.75
CA GLU A 234 5.67 -6.80 8.46
C GLU A 234 6.98 -6.43 9.13
N LYS A 235 7.69 -7.39 9.72
CA LYS A 235 9.02 -7.14 10.27
C LYS A 235 10.02 -6.72 9.19
N ASN A 236 9.94 -7.31 7.99
CA ASN A 236 10.77 -6.94 6.85
C ASN A 236 10.46 -5.51 6.38
N LEU A 237 9.18 -5.16 6.22
CA LEU A 237 8.75 -3.79 5.91
C LEU A 237 9.25 -2.78 6.94
N ASN A 238 9.09 -3.09 8.23
CA ASN A 238 9.55 -2.23 9.31
C ASN A 238 11.08 -2.08 9.30
N GLN A 239 11.84 -3.13 9.00
CA GLN A 239 13.30 -3.03 8.84
C GLN A 239 13.67 -2.11 7.67
N ALA A 240 13.02 -2.24 6.52
CA ALA A 240 13.25 -1.37 5.37
C ALA A 240 12.92 0.10 5.67
N LEU A 241 11.89 0.36 6.48
CA LEU A 241 11.54 1.70 6.97
C LEU A 241 12.61 2.27 7.89
N LEU A 242 13.14 1.46 8.82
CA LEU A 242 14.22 1.87 9.72
C LEU A 242 15.52 2.14 8.94
N ASP A 243 15.84 1.33 7.93
CA ASP A 243 17.01 1.53 7.07
C ASP A 243 16.88 2.83 6.26
N LEU A 244 15.68 3.14 5.75
CA LEU A 244 15.39 4.40 5.07
C LEU A 244 15.48 5.60 6.01
N HIS A 245 14.99 5.46 7.25
CA HIS A 245 15.10 6.50 8.28
C HIS A 245 16.56 6.77 8.66
N ALA A 246 17.35 5.72 8.86
CA ALA A 246 18.79 5.84 9.09
C ALA A 246 19.52 6.52 7.93
N LEU A 247 19.15 6.19 6.69
CA LEU A 247 19.66 6.86 5.49
C LEU A 247 19.26 8.35 5.45
N GLY A 248 18.01 8.67 5.78
CA GLY A 248 17.53 10.05 5.91
C GLY A 248 18.33 10.83 6.95
N SER A 249 18.58 10.22 8.11
CA SER A 249 19.39 10.81 9.18
C SER A 249 20.83 11.05 8.73
N ALA A 250 21.46 10.07 8.07
CA ALA A 250 22.82 10.19 7.54
C ALA A 250 22.94 11.26 6.45
N ARG A 251 21.88 11.48 5.68
CA ARG A 251 21.79 12.52 4.63
C ARG A 251 21.26 13.86 5.14
N ALA A 252 21.09 14.02 6.46
CA ALA A 252 20.57 15.22 7.11
C ALA A 252 19.22 15.66 6.51
N ASP A 253 18.30 14.70 6.37
CA ASP A 253 16.97 14.89 5.80
C ASP A 253 15.87 14.79 6.87
N PRO A 254 15.65 15.86 7.65
CA PRO A 254 14.72 15.82 8.79
C PRO A 254 13.27 15.66 8.34
N HIS A 255 12.90 16.18 7.15
CA HIS A 255 11.55 16.06 6.62
C HIS A 255 11.20 14.60 6.30
N LEU A 256 12.13 13.84 5.70
CA LEU A 256 11.92 12.41 5.48
C LEU A 256 11.77 11.66 6.79
N CYS A 257 12.62 11.94 7.78
CA CYS A 257 12.58 11.24 9.07
C CYS A 257 11.24 11.46 9.78
N ASP A 258 10.80 12.72 9.89
CA ASP A 258 9.51 13.11 10.46
C ASP A 258 8.32 12.46 9.72
N PHE A 259 8.38 12.42 8.38
CA PHE A 259 7.35 11.76 7.57
C PHE A 259 7.23 10.26 7.89
N LEU A 260 8.36 9.55 7.99
CA LEU A 260 8.37 8.11 8.29
C LEU A 260 7.87 7.82 9.71
N GLU A 261 8.28 8.63 10.68
CA GLU A 261 7.81 8.55 12.07
C GLU A 261 6.30 8.76 12.16
N SER A 262 5.79 9.81 11.50
CA SER A 262 4.38 10.21 11.56
C SER A 262 3.42 9.27 10.84
N HIS A 263 3.84 8.70 9.71
CA HIS A 263 2.93 7.96 8.83
C HIS A 263 3.11 6.44 8.83
N PHE A 264 4.28 5.94 9.19
CA PHE A 264 4.65 4.52 9.02
C PHE A 264 5.07 3.85 10.33
N LEU A 265 6.11 4.33 11.01
CA LEU A 265 6.76 3.58 12.10
C LEU A 265 5.81 3.22 13.27
N ASP A 266 4.99 4.16 13.73
CA ASP A 266 4.01 3.89 14.79
C ASP A 266 2.94 2.86 14.36
N LYS A 267 2.50 2.91 13.09
CA LYS A 267 1.52 1.97 12.55
C LYS A 267 2.10 0.57 12.43
N GLU A 268 3.33 0.44 11.94
CA GLU A 268 3.99 -0.87 11.80
C GLU A 268 4.21 -1.54 13.16
N VAL A 269 4.65 -0.79 14.19
CA VAL A 269 4.81 -1.36 15.54
C VAL A 269 3.47 -1.83 16.11
N LYS A 270 2.39 -1.06 15.90
CA LYS A 270 1.04 -1.45 16.33
C LYS A 270 0.54 -2.69 15.59
N LEU A 271 0.77 -2.78 14.29
CA LEU A 271 0.38 -3.93 13.47
C LEU A 271 1.16 -5.20 13.85
N ILE A 272 2.48 -5.10 13.99
CA ILE A 272 3.35 -6.20 14.47
C ILE A 272 2.88 -6.70 15.83
N LYS A 273 2.50 -5.79 16.74
CA LYS A 273 1.94 -6.15 18.04
C LYS A 273 0.58 -6.85 17.90
N LYS A 274 -0.32 -6.35 17.05
CA LYS A 274 -1.64 -6.95 16.77
C LYS A 274 -1.47 -8.37 16.24
N MET A 275 -0.62 -8.57 15.23
CA MET A 275 -0.30 -9.90 14.67
C MET A 275 0.31 -10.85 15.70
N GLY A 276 1.27 -10.37 16.51
CA GLY A 276 1.86 -11.19 17.58
C GLY A 276 0.83 -11.64 18.63
N ASN A 277 -0.16 -10.80 18.93
CA ASN A 277 -1.26 -11.16 19.82
C ASN A 277 -2.16 -12.24 19.18
N HIS A 278 -2.52 -12.09 17.90
CA HIS A 278 -3.30 -13.11 17.18
C HIS A 278 -2.58 -14.46 17.16
N LEU A 279 -1.28 -14.50 16.84
CA LEU A 279 -0.49 -15.73 16.89
C LEU A 279 -0.46 -16.37 18.27
N THR A 280 -0.30 -15.56 19.31
CA THR A 280 -0.28 -16.07 20.69
C THR A 280 -1.63 -16.69 21.04
N ASN A 281 -2.75 -16.08 20.62
CA ASN A 281 -4.08 -16.62 20.84
C ASN A 281 -4.32 -17.89 20.02
N LEU A 282 -3.95 -17.91 18.73
CA LEU A 282 -4.06 -19.10 17.89
C LEU A 282 -3.31 -20.30 18.51
N ARG A 283 -2.08 -20.09 18.97
CA ARG A 283 -1.27 -21.14 19.64
C ARG A 283 -1.89 -21.60 20.97
N ARG A 284 -2.54 -20.72 21.73
CA ARG A 284 -3.23 -21.10 22.98
C ARG A 284 -4.45 -21.98 22.70
N VAL A 285 -5.24 -21.63 21.69
CA VAL A 285 -6.49 -22.35 21.38
C VAL A 285 -6.19 -23.67 20.64
N ALA A 286 -5.06 -23.78 19.94
CA ALA A 286 -4.60 -25.02 19.32
C ALA A 286 -4.26 -26.14 20.34
N GLY A 287 -3.96 -25.81 21.59
CA GLY A 287 -3.63 -26.78 22.65
C GLY A 287 -2.24 -27.45 22.48
N PRO A 288 -1.81 -28.33 23.41
CA PRO A 288 -0.59 -29.13 23.26
C PRO A 288 -0.74 -30.09 22.07
N GLN A 289 0.25 -30.13 21.17
CA GLN A 289 0.32 -31.14 20.11
C GLN A 289 0.31 -32.54 20.76
N PRO A 290 -0.70 -33.40 20.54
CA PRO A 290 -0.62 -34.77 20.99
C PRO A 290 0.48 -35.46 20.18
N ALA A 291 1.39 -36.13 20.87
CA ALA A 291 2.14 -37.19 20.23
C ALA A 291 1.13 -38.23 19.73
N GLN A 292 0.97 -38.32 18.40
CA GLN A 292 0.41 -39.47 17.69
C GLN A 292 -1.07 -39.80 17.96
N THR A 293 -1.97 -38.84 17.79
CA THR A 293 -3.40 -39.16 17.62
C THR A 293 -3.94 -38.44 16.39
N GLY A 294 -4.37 -39.19 15.38
CA GLY A 294 -4.85 -38.70 14.07
C GLY A 294 -6.20 -37.97 14.10
N ALA A 295 -6.51 -37.25 15.18
CA ALA A 295 -7.66 -36.36 15.24
C ALA A 295 -7.25 -34.95 14.77
N PRO A 296 -8.06 -34.26 13.95
CA PRO A 296 -7.77 -32.90 13.51
C PRO A 296 -7.96 -31.92 14.67
N GLN A 297 -6.95 -31.82 15.55
CA GLN A 297 -6.86 -30.77 16.55
C GLN A 297 -6.30 -29.51 15.88
N GLY A 298 -7.20 -28.57 15.64
CA GLY A 298 -6.92 -27.28 14.99
C GLY A 298 -8.19 -26.56 14.54
N CYS A 299 -9.20 -27.31 14.07
CA CYS A 299 -10.37 -26.74 13.40
C CYS A 299 -11.26 -25.88 14.33
N LEU A 300 -11.51 -26.31 15.58
CA LEU A 300 -12.33 -25.53 16.51
C LEU A 300 -11.63 -24.23 16.94
N GLY A 301 -10.31 -24.27 17.09
CA GLY A 301 -9.55 -23.10 17.54
C GLY A 301 -9.46 -22.01 16.49
N GLU A 302 -9.23 -22.39 15.23
CA GLU A 302 -9.26 -21.47 14.10
C GLU A 302 -10.65 -20.87 13.91
N TYR A 303 -11.70 -21.71 13.95
CA TYR A 303 -13.09 -21.24 13.86
C TYR A 303 -13.47 -20.25 14.97
N LEU A 304 -13.05 -20.48 16.22
CA LEU A 304 -13.31 -19.56 17.32
C LEU A 304 -12.53 -18.25 17.18
N SER A 305 -11.26 -18.32 16.76
CA SER A 305 -10.43 -17.12 16.54
C SER A 305 -11.00 -16.24 15.42
N GLU A 306 -11.41 -16.86 14.33
CA GLU A 306 -12.15 -16.28 13.22
C GLU A 306 -13.39 -15.52 13.72
N ARG A 307 -14.28 -16.22 14.45
CA ARG A 307 -15.56 -15.66 14.89
C ARG A 307 -15.45 -14.57 15.96
N LEU A 308 -14.51 -14.70 16.90
CA LEU A 308 -14.47 -13.87 18.11
C LEU A 308 -13.41 -12.77 18.07
N THR A 309 -12.41 -12.89 17.20
CA THR A 309 -11.30 -11.92 17.13
C THR A 309 -11.31 -11.17 15.81
N LEU A 310 -11.30 -11.88 14.68
CA LEU A 310 -11.02 -11.25 13.37
C LEU A 310 -12.27 -10.68 12.67
N LYS A 311 -13.48 -11.15 12.99
CA LYS A 311 -14.73 -10.55 12.47
C LYS A 311 -15.06 -9.15 13.01
N HIS A 312 -14.42 -8.73 14.10
CA HIS A 312 -14.67 -7.44 14.75
C HIS A 312 -13.51 -6.46 14.64
N ASP A 313 -12.40 -6.92 14.06
CA ASP A 313 -11.23 -6.11 13.74
C ASP A 313 -11.43 -5.36 12.42
#